data_AF-R8CIP3-F1
#
_entry.id   AF-R8CIP3-F1
#
_cell.length_a   1.000
_cell.length_b   1.000
_cell.length_c   1.000
_cell.angle_alpha   90.00
_cell.angle_beta   90.00
_cell.angle_gamma   90.00
#
_symmetry.space_group_name_H-M   'P 1'
#
loop_
_entity.id
_entity.type
_entity.pdbx_description
1 polymer ?
#
loop_
_entity_poly.entity_id
_entity_poly.type
_entity_poly.pdbx_seq_one_letter_code
_entity_poly.pdbx_strand_id
1 'polypeptide(L)' 'MSTNDTMLKLIPHIAKHMSVIRHHQEWIKNNPDEKEEIKNRTKVINAEKEQIEMMDFLIRLRQSIEETNEEWNEKQA' A
#
# COMPACT_ATOMS: atom_id res chain seq x y z
N MET A 1 12.10 6.96 15.58
CA MET A 1 11.48 7.52 14.34
C MET A 1 10.00 7.71 14.65
N SER A 2 9.33 8.76 14.20
CA SER A 2 7.88 8.92 14.44
C SER A 2 7.06 8.12 13.41
N THR A 3 5.80 7.77 13.67
CA THR A 3 4.86 7.27 12.64
C THR A 3 4.82 8.20 11.41
N ASN A 4 4.86 9.50 11.62
CA ASN A 4 4.86 10.48 10.52
C ASN A 4 6.10 10.36 9.62
N ASP A 5 7.27 10.07 10.17
CA ASP A 5 8.49 9.85 9.40
C ASP A 5 8.41 8.60 8.50
N THR A 6 7.73 7.55 8.98
CA THR A 6 7.51 6.32 8.20
C THR A 6 6.52 6.56 7.08
N MET A 7 5.43 7.29 7.34
CA MET A 7 4.47 7.66 6.28
C MET A 7 5.15 8.46 5.16
N LEU A 8 5.96 9.47 5.51
CA LEU A 8 6.68 10.28 4.51
C LEU A 8 7.62 9.45 3.64
N LYS A 9 8.24 8.40 4.21
CA LYS A 9 9.10 7.47 3.46
C LYS A 9 8.31 6.51 2.57
N LEU A 10 7.05 6.20 2.90
CA LEU A 10 6.21 5.29 2.13
C LEU A 10 5.49 5.96 0.96
N ILE A 11 5.27 7.28 1.00
CA ILE A 11 4.60 8.04 -0.08
C ILE A 11 5.21 7.74 -1.48
N PRO A 12 6.54 7.77 -1.68
CA PRO A 12 7.12 7.46 -2.98
C PRO A 12 6.86 6.02 -3.45
N HIS A 13 6.80 5.07 -2.51
CA HIS A 13 6.51 3.67 -2.83
C HIS A 13 5.05 3.49 -3.23
N ILE A 14 4.10 4.04 -2.47
CA ILE A 14 2.67 4.03 -2.79
C ILE A 14 2.43 4.68 -4.16
N ALA A 15 3.08 5.83 -4.43
CA ALA A 15 2.98 6.51 -5.72
C ALA A 15 3.47 5.62 -6.89
N LYS A 16 4.53 4.84 -6.68
CA LYS A 16 5.03 3.88 -7.67
C LYS A 16 4.00 2.78 -7.98
N HIS A 17 3.45 2.13 -6.96
CA HIS A 17 2.43 1.09 -7.14
C HIS A 17 1.18 1.63 -7.84
N MET A 18 0.71 2.82 -7.45
CA MET A 18 -0.41 3.51 -8.11
C MET A 18 -0.11 3.83 -9.59
N SER A 19 1.13 4.17 -9.92
CA SER A 19 1.55 4.39 -11.31
C SER A 19 1.50 3.10 -12.14
N VAL A 20 1.93 1.97 -11.56
CA VAL A 20 1.88 0.64 -12.22
C VAL A 20 0.44 0.23 -12.46
N ILE A 21 -0.44 0.36 -11.45
CA ILE A 21 -1.87 0.09 -11.58
C ILE A 21 -2.47 0.88 -12.73
N ARG A 22 -2.22 2.20 -12.78
CA ARG A 22 -2.73 3.07 -13.84
C ARG A 22 -2.26 2.63 -15.22
N HIS A 23 -0.97 2.33 -15.37
CA HIS A 23 -0.40 1.87 -16.63
C HIS A 23 -1.11 0.60 -17.14
N HIS A 24 -1.35 -0.39 -16.27
CA HIS A 24 -2.06 -1.61 -16.67
C HIS A 24 -3.54 -1.37 -16.97
N GLN A 25 -4.22 -0.50 -16.21
CA GLN A 25 -5.61 -0.14 -16.47
C GLN A 25 -5.80 0.58 -17.82
N GLU A 26 -4.91 1.53 -18.14
CA GLU A 26 -4.89 2.22 -19.43
C GLU A 26 -4.65 1.24 -20.58
N TRP A 27 -3.72 0.29 -20.40
CA TRP A 27 -3.48 -0.75 -21.39
C TRP A 27 -4.73 -1.61 -21.62
N ILE A 28 -5.41 -2.06 -20.56
CA ILE A 28 -6.63 -2.88 -20.67
C ILE A 28 -7.73 -2.12 -21.41
N LYS A 29 -7.90 -0.82 -21.10
CA LYS A 29 -8.88 0.05 -21.77
C LYS A 29 -8.64 0.15 -23.28
N ASN A 30 -7.38 0.15 -23.70
CA ASN A 30 -6.99 0.30 -25.10
C ASN A 30 -6.95 -1.03 -25.87
N ASN A 31 -7.00 -2.18 -25.19
CA ASN A 31 -6.88 -3.51 -25.80
C ASN A 31 -7.99 -4.47 -25.29
N PRO A 32 -9.28 -4.15 -25.49
CA PRO A 32 -10.39 -4.89 -24.89
C PRO A 32 -10.54 -6.34 -25.38
N ASP A 33 -9.98 -6.67 -26.55
CA ASP A 33 -10.12 -8.00 -27.16
C ASP A 33 -9.05 -9.01 -26.70
N GLU A 34 -7.99 -8.55 -26.01
CA GLU A 34 -6.85 -9.35 -25.56
C GLU A 34 -7.13 -10.09 -24.24
N LYS A 35 -8.16 -10.95 -24.22
CA LYS A 35 -8.73 -11.55 -23.00
C LYS A 35 -7.71 -12.18 -22.03
N GLU A 36 -6.75 -12.96 -22.54
CA GLU A 36 -5.76 -13.63 -21.67
C GLU A 36 -4.76 -12.64 -21.08
N GLU A 37 -4.35 -11.64 -21.85
CA GLU A 37 -3.44 -10.60 -21.38
C GLU A 37 -4.14 -9.64 -20.41
N ILE A 38 -5.42 -9.34 -20.60
CA ILE A 38 -6.25 -8.62 -19.63
C ILE A 38 -6.27 -9.36 -18.30
N LYS A 39 -6.45 -10.69 -18.31
CA LYS A 39 -6.44 -11.52 -17.09
C LYS A 39 -5.08 -11.46 -16.39
N ASN A 40 -3.98 -11.56 -17.14
CA ASN A 40 -2.63 -11.46 -16.57
C ASN A 40 -2.36 -10.08 -15.97
N ARG A 41 -2.72 -9.01 -16.66
CA ARG A 41 -2.58 -7.64 -16.16
C ARG A 41 -3.47 -7.33 -14.97
N THR A 42 -4.66 -7.92 -14.91
CA THR A 42 -5.55 -7.83 -13.74
C THR A 42 -4.91 -8.47 -12.51
N LYS A 43 -4.22 -9.61 -12.66
CA LYS A 43 -3.45 -10.21 -11.56
C LYS A 43 -2.35 -9.27 -11.05
N VAL A 44 -1.63 -8.61 -11.97
CA VAL A 44 -0.63 -7.60 -11.59
C VAL A 44 -1.29 -6.45 -10.82
N ILE A 45 -2.39 -5.88 -11.32
CA ILE A 45 -3.13 -4.82 -10.63
C ILE A 45 -3.54 -5.25 -9.21
N ASN A 46 -4.02 -6.49 -9.03
CA ASN A 46 -4.41 -6.98 -7.72
C ASN A 46 -3.21 -7.12 -6.78
N ALA A 47 -2.08 -7.66 -7.26
CA ALA A 47 -0.86 -7.75 -6.47
C ALA A 47 -0.36 -6.36 -6.02
N GLU A 48 -0.40 -5.37 -6.92
CA GLU A 48 0.00 -3.99 -6.60
C GLU A 48 -0.93 -3.34 -5.55
N LYS A 49 -2.23 -3.63 -5.58
CA LYS A 49 -3.19 -3.19 -4.56
C LYS A 49 -2.91 -3.84 -3.20
N GLU A 50 -2.66 -5.14 -3.18
CA GLU A 50 -2.31 -5.87 -1.96
C GLU A 50 -1.04 -5.30 -1.30
N GLN A 51 -0.05 -4.86 -2.08
CA GLN A 51 1.13 -4.19 -1.54
C GLN A 51 0.78 -2.86 -0.84
N ILE A 52 -0.10 -2.05 -1.44
CA ILE A 52 -0.57 -0.79 -0.85
C ILE A 52 -1.33 -1.05 0.45
N GLU A 53 -2.23 -2.03 0.45
CA GLU A 53 -3.00 -2.41 1.65
C GLU A 53 -2.11 -2.94 2.77
N MET A 54 -1.07 -3.72 2.43
CA MET A 54 -0.08 -4.20 3.39
C MET A 54 0.71 -3.04 4.02
N MET A 55 1.14 -2.06 3.21
CA MET A 55 1.84 -0.88 3.72
C MET A 55 0.97 -0.06 4.68
N ASP A 56 -0.31 0.11 4.35
CA ASP A 56 -1.27 0.78 5.22
C ASP A 56 -1.49 0.01 6.53
N PHE A 57 -1.66 -1.32 6.47
CA PHE A 57 -1.76 -2.16 7.66
C PHE A 57 -0.54 -2.02 8.58
N LEU A 58 0.68 -2.01 8.03
CA LEU A 58 1.91 -1.86 8.81
C LEU A 58 2.01 -0.49 9.49
N ILE A 59 1.51 0.58 8.87
CA ILE A 59 1.43 1.90 9.50
C ILE A 59 0.50 1.85 10.71
N ARG A 60 -0.71 1.31 10.53
CA ARG A 60 -1.71 1.22 11.62
C ARG A 60 -1.24 0.34 12.77
N LEU A 61 -0.62 -0.81 12.45
CA LEU A 61 -0.06 -1.70 13.46
C LEU A 61 1.00 -0.98 14.31
N ARG A 62 1.85 -0.20 13.65
CA ARG A 62 2.87 0.58 14.33
C ARG A 62 2.27 1.64 15.25
N GLN A 63 1.26 2.38 14.80
CA GLN A 63 0.54 3.37 15.63
C GLN A 63 -0.03 2.70 16.89
N SER A 64 -0.69 1.57 16.73
CA SER A 64 -1.27 0.83 17.86
C SER A 64 -0.21 0.37 18.87
N ILE A 65 0.99 -0.03 18.41
CA ILE A 65 2.13 -0.36 19.27
C ILE A 65 2.65 0.88 20.00
N GLU A 66 2.75 2.02 19.32
CA GLU A 66 3.19 3.30 19.94
C GLU A 66 2.21 3.73 21.05
N GLU A 67 0.91 3.73 20.76
CA GLU A 67 -0.15 4.05 21.74
C GLU A 67 -0.12 3.10 22.96
N THR A 68 0.01 1.79 22.72
CA THR A 68 0.09 0.79 23.80
C THR A 68 1.32 1.02 24.69
N ASN A 69 2.45 1.37 24.10
CA ASN A 69 3.68 1.64 24.86
C ASN A 69 3.59 2.93 25.68
N GLU A 70 2.97 3.97 25.13
CA GLU A 70 2.71 5.22 25.87
C GLU A 70 1.82 4.96 27.08
N GLU A 71 0.69 4.26 26.90
CA GLU A 71 -0.20 3.87 28.01
C GLU A 71 0.50 3.01 29.07
N TRP A 72 1.38 2.08 28.64
CA TRP A 72 2.13 1.24 29.57
C TRP A 72 3.10 2.06 30.42
N ASN A 73 3.85 2.97 29.79
CA ASN A 73 4.83 3.81 30.47
C ASN A 73 4.14 4.79 31.44
N GLU A 74 2.99 5.35 31.09
CA GLU A 74 2.20 6.21 31.96
C GLU A 74 1.67 5.49 33.21
N LYS A 75 1.35 4.19 33.11
CA LYS A 75 0.88 3.38 34.24
C LYS A 75 1.98 2.91 35.19
N GLN A 76 3.25 3.01 34.78
CA GLN A 76 4.43 2.60 35.58
C GLN A 76 5.17 3.80 36.21
N ALA A 77 4.79 5.03 35.87
CA ALA A 77 5.32 6.28 36.42
C ALA A 77 4.51 6.76 37.63
#